data_AF-A0A3E1NME0-F1
#
_entry.id   AF-A0A3E1NME0-F1
#
_cell.length_a   1.000
_cell.length_b   1.000
_cell.length_c   1.000
_cell.angle_alpha   90.00
_cell.angle_beta   90.00
_cell.angle_gamma   90.00
#
_symmetry.space_group_name_H-M   'P 1'
#
loop_
_entity.id
_entity.type
_entity.pdbx_description
1 polymer ?
#
loop_
_entity_poly.entity_id
_entity_poly.type
_entity_poly.pdbx_seq_one_letter_code
_entity_poly.pdbx_strand_id
1 'polypeptide(L)'
;MRTFKTLWINLLGVFVSLLVYSTINNYFIDRTVSRNFFQAIVAAAFLIGLYGILFWMYFILMLLLLDFVLDIKALKKIRYKLFIQWLITSLPVLYWALRYEQQRVFFLIAIVSFFITQILKKYLIKKIASKATRET
;
A
#
# COMPACT_ATOMS: atom_id res chain seq x y z
N MET A 1 2.04 14.18 -14.49
CA MET A 1 2.03 12.75 -14.93
C MET A 1 3.13 11.83 -14.37
N ARG A 2 4.25 12.30 -13.78
CA ARG A 2 5.31 11.40 -13.25
C ARG A 2 4.90 10.63 -11.97
N THR A 3 3.97 11.17 -11.19
CA THR A 3 3.41 10.56 -9.96
C THR A 3 2.51 9.36 -10.24
N PHE A 4 1.70 9.40 -11.30
CA PHE A 4 0.83 8.30 -11.71
C PHE A 4 1.63 7.03 -12.07
N LYS A 5 2.74 7.20 -12.79
CA LYS A 5 3.65 6.10 -13.16
C LYS A 5 4.36 5.45 -11.96
N THR A 6 4.26 6.02 -10.77
CA THR A 6 4.88 5.47 -9.54
C THR A 6 3.84 4.99 -8.53
N LEU A 7 2.55 5.01 -8.89
CA LEU A 7 1.44 4.54 -8.04
C LEU A 7 1.48 3.02 -7.84
N TRP A 8 1.91 2.26 -8.86
CA TRP A 8 2.06 0.80 -8.80
C TRP A 8 2.98 0.32 -7.67
N ILE A 9 3.93 1.15 -7.22
CA ILE A 9 4.87 0.80 -6.15
C ILE A 9 4.16 0.69 -4.81
N ASN A 10 3.22 1.59 -4.57
CA ASN A 10 2.38 1.54 -3.37
C ASN A 10 1.51 0.28 -3.39
N LEU A 11 0.92 -0.05 -4.55
CA LEU A 11 0.11 -1.27 -4.70
C LEU A 11 0.95 -2.52 -4.48
N LEU A 12 2.10 -2.63 -5.16
CA LEU A 12 2.97 -3.79 -5.07
C LEU A 12 3.53 -3.96 -3.65
N GLY A 13 4.03 -2.89 -3.03
CA GLY A 13 4.61 -3.01 -1.69
C GLY A 13 3.59 -3.39 -0.64
N VAL A 14 2.39 -2.79 -0.65
CA VAL A 14 1.29 -3.18 0.25
C VAL A 14 0.89 -4.64 -0.01
N PHE A 15 0.75 -5.04 -1.27
CA PHE A 15 0.37 -6.40 -1.63
C PHE A 15 1.39 -7.42 -1.13
N VAL A 16 2.68 -7.20 -1.40
CA VAL A 16 3.78 -8.09 -0.98
C VAL A 16 3.86 -8.17 0.54
N SER A 17 3.77 -7.04 1.26
CA SER A 17 3.80 -7.06 2.73
C SER A 17 2.65 -7.86 3.32
N LEU A 18 1.44 -7.67 2.80
CA LEU A 18 0.26 -8.41 3.25
C LEU A 18 0.37 -9.89 2.89
N LEU A 19 0.92 -10.24 1.73
CA LEU A 19 1.11 -11.62 1.29
C LEU A 19 2.09 -12.35 2.20
N VAL A 20 3.23 -11.75 2.49
CA VAL A 20 4.23 -12.30 3.41
C VAL A 20 3.63 -12.51 4.79
N TYR A 21 2.98 -11.48 5.35
CA TYR A 21 2.34 -11.58 6.66
C TYR A 21 1.28 -12.69 6.70
N SER A 22 0.37 -12.70 5.73
CA SER A 22 -0.74 -13.65 5.70
C SER A 22 -0.26 -15.08 5.50
N THR A 23 0.80 -15.28 4.69
CA THR A 23 1.43 -16.60 4.50
C THR A 23 2.03 -17.10 5.81
N ILE A 24 2.78 -16.24 6.52
CA ILE A 24 3.37 -16.58 7.83
C ILE A 24 2.27 -16.91 8.83
N ASN A 25 1.21 -16.09 8.90
CA ASN A 25 0.10 -16.31 9.81
C ASN A 25 -0.65 -17.62 9.52
N ASN A 26 -0.94 -17.90 8.25
CA ASN A 26 -1.64 -19.11 7.83
C ASN A 26 -0.82 -20.40 8.02
N TYR A 27 0.51 -20.32 7.98
CA TYR A 27 1.39 -21.48 8.10
C TYR A 27 1.84 -21.76 9.54
N PHE A 28 2.20 -20.71 10.29
CA PHE A 28 2.80 -20.87 11.62
C PHE A 28 1.83 -20.65 12.78
N ILE A 29 0.81 -19.79 12.60
CA ILE A 29 -0.01 -19.28 13.69
C ILE A 29 -1.37 -19.98 13.73
N ASP A 30 -2.00 -20.16 12.57
CA ASP A 30 -3.27 -20.88 12.48
C ASP A 30 -3.06 -22.40 12.63
N ARG A 31 -3.21 -22.91 13.85
CA ARG A 31 -3.10 -24.34 14.16
C ARG A 31 -4.40 -25.13 13.86
N THR A 32 -5.48 -24.46 13.47
CA THR A 32 -6.78 -25.12 13.29
C THR A 32 -6.88 -25.85 11.96
N VAL A 33 -6.08 -25.46 10.98
CA VAL A 33 -6.04 -26.08 9.64
C VAL A 33 -4.60 -26.40 9.28
N SER A 34 -4.29 -27.68 9.12
CA SER A 34 -3.00 -28.10 8.59
C SER A 34 -2.93 -27.75 7.10
N ARG A 35 -2.06 -26.79 6.75
CA ARG A 35 -1.79 -26.36 5.37
C ARG A 35 -0.31 -26.55 5.08
N ASN A 36 0.03 -27.08 3.92
CA ASN A 36 1.41 -27.02 3.46
C ASN A 36 1.77 -25.57 3.05
N PHE A 37 3.06 -25.29 2.88
CA PHE A 37 3.54 -23.93 2.58
C PHE A 37 2.91 -23.35 1.30
N PHE A 38 2.75 -24.16 0.26
CA PHE A 38 2.13 -23.73 -0.99
C PHE A 38 0.65 -23.37 -0.81
N GLN A 39 -0.12 -24.20 -0.09
CA GLN A 39 -1.51 -23.93 0.28
C GLN A 39 -1.63 -22.65 1.12
N ALA A 40 -0.69 -22.37 2.02
CA ALA A 40 -0.67 -21.15 2.81
C ALA A 40 -0.49 -19.88 1.94
N ILE A 41 0.40 -19.93 0.94
CA ILE A 41 0.58 -18.85 -0.04
C ILE A 41 -0.70 -18.64 -0.86
N VAL A 42 -1.28 -19.72 -1.39
CA VAL A 42 -2.51 -19.65 -2.19
C VAL A 42 -3.64 -19.07 -1.35
N ALA A 43 -3.86 -19.58 -0.14
CA ALA A 43 -4.87 -19.06 0.78
C ALA A 43 -4.66 -17.56 1.11
N ALA A 44 -3.41 -17.14 1.33
CA ALA A 44 -3.07 -15.73 1.54
C ALA A 44 -3.40 -14.87 0.30
N ALA A 45 -3.09 -15.35 -0.90
CA ALA A 45 -3.43 -14.65 -2.13
C ALA A 45 -4.94 -14.49 -2.31
N PHE A 46 -5.73 -15.53 -1.99
CA PHE A 46 -7.19 -15.46 -2.01
C PHE A 46 -7.74 -14.48 -0.97
N LEU A 47 -7.21 -14.49 0.26
CA LEU A 47 -7.58 -13.55 1.31
C LEU A 47 -7.35 -12.09 0.87
N ILE A 48 -6.18 -11.82 0.30
CA ILE A 48 -5.79 -10.46 -0.08
C ILE A 48 -6.51 -10.02 -1.35
N GLY A 49 -6.58 -10.88 -2.37
CA GLY A 49 -7.09 -10.54 -3.68
C GLY A 49 -8.62 -10.53 -3.77
N LEU A 50 -9.30 -11.47 -3.10
CA LEU A 50 -10.76 -11.57 -3.13
C LEU A 50 -11.39 -10.93 -1.89
N TYR A 51 -11.09 -11.44 -0.70
CA TYR A 51 -11.71 -10.92 0.53
C TYR A 51 -11.28 -9.47 0.82
N GLY A 52 -10.06 -9.11 0.43
CA GLY A 52 -9.55 -7.74 0.51
C GLY A 52 -10.01 -6.80 -0.62
N ILE A 53 -10.93 -7.22 -1.51
CA ILE A 53 -11.27 -6.41 -2.70
C ILE A 53 -11.81 -5.02 -2.35
N LEU A 54 -12.63 -4.90 -1.29
CA LEU A 54 -13.15 -3.61 -0.83
C LEU A 54 -12.02 -2.69 -0.37
N PHE A 55 -11.02 -3.24 0.33
CA PHE A 55 -9.82 -2.50 0.71
C PHE A 55 -9.06 -2.02 -0.52
N TRP A 56 -8.87 -2.88 -1.54
CA TRP A 56 -8.15 -2.50 -2.76
C TRP A 56 -8.87 -1.43 -3.56
N MET A 57 -10.19 -1.56 -3.74
CA MET A 57 -10.98 -0.54 -4.44
C MET A 57 -10.86 0.81 -3.75
N TYR A 58 -11.04 0.85 -2.43
CA TYR A 58 -10.86 2.07 -1.63
C TYR A 58 -9.43 2.63 -1.78
N PHE A 59 -8.42 1.78 -1.61
CA PHE A 59 -7.02 2.19 -1.62
C PHE A 59 -6.61 2.75 -2.98
N ILE A 60 -6.95 2.07 -4.08
CA ILE A 60 -6.69 2.54 -5.44
C ILE A 60 -7.43 3.86 -5.70
N LEU A 61 -8.72 3.93 -5.37
CA LEU A 61 -9.53 5.13 -5.57
C LEU A 61 -8.95 6.33 -4.84
N MET A 62 -8.58 6.17 -3.56
CA MET A 62 -7.96 7.24 -2.79
C MET A 62 -6.60 7.67 -3.34
N LEU A 63 -5.77 6.73 -3.78
CA LEU A 63 -4.49 7.06 -4.40
C LEU A 63 -4.67 7.91 -5.66
N LEU A 64 -5.64 7.55 -6.51
CA LEU A 64 -5.96 8.27 -7.73
C LEU A 64 -6.53 9.65 -7.45
N LEU A 65 -7.52 9.74 -6.57
CA LEU A 65 -8.16 11.01 -6.18
C LEU A 65 -7.13 11.97 -5.55
N LEU A 66 -6.30 11.48 -4.63
CA LEU A 66 -5.29 12.31 -3.98
C LEU A 66 -4.14 12.69 -4.94
N ASP A 67 -3.73 11.81 -5.85
CA ASP A 67 -2.73 12.18 -6.86
C ASP A 67 -3.28 13.29 -7.78
N PHE A 68 -4.58 13.28 -8.11
CA PHE A 68 -5.26 14.32 -8.90
C PHE A 68 -5.43 15.63 -8.12
N VAL A 69 -6.03 15.58 -6.93
CA VAL A 69 -6.30 16.76 -6.09
C VAL A 69 -5.01 17.43 -5.63
N LEU A 70 -3.97 16.65 -5.27
CA LEU A 70 -2.68 17.19 -4.82
C LEU A 70 -1.73 17.50 -5.98
N ASP A 71 -2.14 17.42 -7.25
CA ASP A 71 -1.33 17.84 -8.42
C ASP A 71 -1.29 19.36 -8.65
N ILE A 72 -1.97 20.12 -7.78
CA ILE A 72 -1.86 21.58 -7.76
C ILE A 72 -0.39 21.96 -7.54
N LYS A 73 0.18 22.72 -8.48
CA LYS A 73 1.57 23.22 -8.57
C LYS A 73 2.15 23.86 -7.28
N ALA A 74 1.37 23.95 -6.21
CA ALA A 74 1.62 24.63 -4.95
C ALA A 74 2.54 23.89 -3.97
N LEU A 75 2.61 22.56 -3.98
CA LEU A 75 3.48 21.83 -3.04
C LEU A 75 4.92 21.75 -3.56
N LYS A 76 5.68 22.85 -3.41
CA LYS A 76 7.13 22.94 -3.70
C LYS A 76 7.96 21.80 -3.08
N LYS A 77 7.43 21.09 -2.09
CA LYS A 77 8.13 20.03 -1.36
C LYS A 77 7.39 18.69 -1.50
N ILE A 78 7.86 17.84 -2.42
CA ILE A 78 7.32 16.50 -2.70
C ILE A 78 7.14 15.63 -1.44
N ARG A 79 7.99 15.81 -0.42
CA ARG A 79 7.90 15.09 0.86
C ARG A 79 6.54 15.30 1.55
N TYR A 80 6.03 16.54 1.56
CA TYR A 80 4.78 16.86 2.23
C TYR A 80 3.58 16.33 1.46
N LYS A 81 3.62 16.40 0.12
CA LYS A 81 2.59 15.78 -0.74
C LYS A 81 2.41 14.30 -0.43
N LEU A 82 3.50 13.54 -0.39
CA LEU A 82 3.46 12.09 -0.12
C LEU A 82 3.03 11.79 1.32
N PHE A 83 3.44 12.62 2.28
CA PHE A 83 3.02 12.48 3.68
C PHE A 83 1.52 12.75 3.87
N ILE A 84 0.97 13.80 3.25
CA ILE A 84 -0.46 14.09 3.28
C ILE A 84 -1.25 12.99 2.58
N GLN A 85 -0.77 12.50 1.44
CA GLN A 85 -1.40 11.38 0.73
C GLN A 85 -1.43 10.12 1.61
N TRP A 86 -0.32 9.84 2.30
CA TRP A 86 -0.25 8.74 3.26
C TRP A 86 -1.27 8.92 4.38
N LEU A 87 -1.29 10.09 5.02
CA LEU A 87 -2.15 10.38 6.16
C LEU A 87 -3.63 10.23 5.80
N ILE A 88 -4.09 10.91 4.75
CA ILE A 88 -5.51 10.91 4.36
C ILE A 88 -5.97 9.50 3.97
N THR A 89 -5.20 8.78 3.16
CA THR A 89 -5.57 7.42 2.74
C THR A 89 -5.60 6.45 3.92
N SER A 90 -4.69 6.62 4.89
CA SER A 90 -4.56 5.72 6.04
C SER A 90 -5.65 5.92 7.09
N LEU A 91 -6.30 7.08 7.16
CA LEU A 91 -7.28 7.38 8.21
C LEU A 91 -8.49 6.41 8.21
N PRO A 92 -9.20 6.19 7.08
CA PRO A 92 -10.27 5.19 7.04
C PRO A 92 -9.78 3.75 7.29
N VAL A 93 -8.57 3.42 6.84
CA VAL A 93 -7.96 2.10 7.09
C VAL A 93 -7.65 1.92 8.58
N LEU A 94 -7.19 2.98 9.24
CA LEU A 94 -6.94 2.99 10.68
C LEU A 94 -8.26 2.83 11.45
N TYR A 95 -9.32 3.50 11.01
CA TYR A 95 -10.66 3.30 11.57
C TYR A 95 -11.10 1.84 11.46
N TRP A 96 -10.91 1.18 10.31
CA TRP A 96 -11.19 -0.25 10.16
C TRP A 96 -10.30 -1.12 11.07
N ALA A 97 -9.02 -0.76 11.24
CA ALA A 97 -8.12 -1.47 12.16
C ALA A 97 -8.60 -1.41 13.62
N LEU A 98 -9.17 -0.27 14.04
CA LEU A 98 -9.73 -0.11 15.38
C LEU A 98 -11.06 -0.85 15.53
N ARG A 99 -11.91 -0.82 14.50
CA ARG A 99 -13.25 -1.43 14.51
C ARG A 99 -13.22 -2.96 14.43
N TYR A 100 -12.32 -3.54 13.63
CA TYR A 100 -12.27 -4.96 13.36
C TYR A 100 -11.05 -5.60 14.01
N GLU A 101 -11.20 -6.06 15.26
CA GLU A 101 -10.08 -6.56 16.07
C GLU A 101 -9.32 -7.71 15.41
N GLN A 102 -10.05 -8.64 14.79
CA GLN A 102 -9.48 -9.83 14.12
C GLN A 102 -8.59 -9.45 12.92
N GLN A 103 -8.86 -8.31 12.27
CA GLN A 103 -8.13 -7.84 11.09
C GLN A 103 -7.20 -6.65 11.41
N ARG A 104 -7.12 -6.23 12.68
CA ARG A 104 -6.37 -5.06 13.13
C ARG A 104 -4.93 -5.09 12.64
N VAL A 105 -4.25 -6.22 12.85
CA VAL A 105 -2.84 -6.38 12.47
C VAL A 105 -2.65 -6.29 10.96
N PHE A 106 -3.58 -6.87 10.18
CA PHE A 106 -3.57 -6.81 8.73
C PHE A 106 -3.63 -5.37 8.22
N PHE A 107 -4.57 -4.57 8.74
CA PHE A 107 -4.71 -3.16 8.37
C PHE A 107 -3.52 -2.31 8.83
N LEU A 108 -2.97 -2.56 10.02
CA LEU A 108 -1.77 -1.85 10.49
C LEU A 108 -0.56 -2.13 9.59
N ILE A 109 -0.37 -3.39 9.16
CA ILE A 109 0.69 -3.76 8.22
C ILE A 109 0.49 -3.04 6.88
N ALA A 110 -0.75 -2.93 6.39
CA ALA A 110 -1.04 -2.17 5.18
C ALA A 110 -0.65 -0.69 5.32
N ILE A 111 -0.98 -0.04 6.44
CA ILE A 111 -0.65 1.38 6.70
C ILE A 111 0.87 1.58 6.77
N VAL A 112 1.58 0.71 7.48
CA VAL A 112 3.04 0.79 7.63
C VAL A 112 3.73 0.52 6.29
N SER A 113 3.33 -0.52 5.57
CA SER A 113 3.86 -0.84 4.25
C SER A 113 3.63 0.33 3.29
N PHE A 114 2.43 0.92 3.31
CA PHE A 114 2.11 2.07 2.49
C PHE A 114 2.98 3.29 2.83
N PHE A 115 3.31 3.52 4.10
CA PHE A 115 4.26 4.57 4.48
C PHE A 115 5.65 4.33 3.88
N ILE A 116 6.15 3.10 3.99
CA ILE A 116 7.45 2.70 3.45
C ILE A 116 7.47 2.89 1.93
N THR A 117 6.43 2.45 1.22
CA THR A 117 6.35 2.62 -0.24
C THR A 117 6.25 4.08 -0.66
N GLN A 118 5.63 4.95 0.14
CA GLN A 118 5.63 6.40 -0.11
C GLN A 118 7.03 7.00 -0.02
N ILE A 119 7.85 6.53 0.92
CA ILE A 119 9.27 6.90 1.00
C ILE A 119 10.02 6.43 -0.26
N LEU A 120 9.79 5.19 -0.72
CA LEU A 120 10.40 4.67 -1.96
C LEU A 120 9.94 5.44 -3.20
N LYS A 121 8.64 5.76 -3.31
CA LYS A 121 8.05 6.58 -4.38
C LYS A 121 8.77 7.92 -4.52
N LYS A 122 9.12 8.57 -3.40
CA LYS A 122 9.91 9.82 -3.39
C LYS A 122 11.25 9.68 -4.11
N TYR A 123 12.01 8.62 -3.83
CA TYR A 123 13.34 8.41 -4.45
C TYR A 123 13.22 8.21 -5.96
N LEU A 124 12.21 7.46 -6.40
CA LEU A 124 11.99 7.19 -7.82
C LEU A 124 11.53 8.42 -8.59
N ILE A 125 10.66 9.24 -8.02
CA ILE A 125 10.27 10.51 -8.66
C ILE A 125 11.47 11.43 -8.82
N LYS A 126 12.35 11.52 -7.80
CA LYS A 126 13.59 12.29 -7.90
C LYS A 126 14.52 11.76 -8.99
N LYS A 127 14.71 10.43 -9.06
CA LYS A 127 15.55 9.77 -10.08
C LYS A 127 15.03 10.01 -11.50
N ILE A 128 13.71 9.93 -11.71
CA ILE A 128 13.08 10.22 -13.01
C ILE A 128 13.25 11.70 -13.36
N ALA A 129 13.12 12.60 -12.38
CA ALA A 129 13.30 14.03 -12.60
C ALA A 129 14.74 14.38 -13.00
N SER A 130 15.75 13.82 -12.33
CA SER A 130 17.15 14.06 -12.65
C SER A 130 17.55 13.53 -14.03
N LYS A 131 16.97 12.39 -14.46
CA LYS A 131 17.25 11.83 -15.78
C LYS A 131 16.70 12.73 -16.90
N ALA A 132 15.49 13.23 -16.74
CA ALA A 132 14.86 14.11 -17.72
C ALA A 132 15.61 15.44 -17.93
N THR A 133 16.30 15.96 -16.91
CA THR A 133 17.13 17.18 -17.02
C THR A 133 18.46 16.95 -17.74
N ARG A 134 18.92 15.70 -17.88
CA ARG A 134 20.16 15.35 -18.62
C ARG A 134 19.92 15.09 -20.11
N GLU A 135 18.67 14.92 -20.51
CA GLU A 135 18.26 14.62 -21.89
C GLU A 135 17.71 15.88 -22.61
N THR A 136 17.74 17.04 -21.94
CA THR A 136 17.35 18.36 -22.45
C THR A 136 18.55 19.30 -22.41
#